data_AF-A0A432S9F2-F1
#
_entry.id   AF-A0A432S9F2-F1
#
_cell.length_a   1.000
_cell.length_b   1.000
_cell.length_c   1.000
_cell.angle_alpha   90.00
_cell.angle_beta   90.00
_cell.angle_gamma   90.00
#
_symmetry.space_group_name_H-M   'P 1'
#
loop_
_entity.id
_entity.type
_entity.pdbx_description
1 polymer ?
#
loop_
_entity_poly.entity_id
_entity_poly.type
_entity_poly.pdbx_seq_one_letter_code
_entity_poly.pdbx_strand_id
1 'polypeptide(L)' 'MKEIDLSILPEEAQKELIEFYEYLVEKYKRKGQINEYNTKIIEKLLPKSVGSFEPIKREDLYGR' A
#
# COMPACT_ATOMS: atom_id res chain seq x y z
N MET A 1 13.14 -5.76 23.53
CA MET A 1 11.81 -5.16 23.31
C MET A 1 11.16 -4.99 24.68
N LYS A 2 10.58 -3.83 25.00
CA LYS A 2 9.85 -3.65 26.26
C LYS A 2 8.47 -4.29 26.06
N GLU A 3 8.21 -5.37 26.76
CA GLU A 3 6.88 -5.99 26.81
C GLU A 3 6.00 -5.13 27.72
N ILE A 4 4.80 -4.82 27.23
CA ILE A 4 3.80 -4.08 27.99
C ILE A 4 3.05 -5.13 28.81
N ASP A 5 3.11 -5.02 30.13
CA ASP A 5 2.38 -5.91 31.02
C ASP A 5 0.89 -5.49 31.05
N LEU A 6 0.04 -6.34 30.47
CA LEU A 6 -1.40 -6.10 30.35
C LEU A 6 -2.17 -6.50 31.62
N SER A 7 -1.54 -7.23 32.55
CA SER A 7 -2.17 -7.65 33.80
C SER A 7 -2.41 -6.51 34.79
N ILE A 8 -1.83 -5.33 34.53
CA ILE A 8 -1.96 -4.12 35.35
C ILE A 8 -3.28 -3.38 35.01
N LEU A 9 -3.91 -3.68 33.88
CA LEU A 9 -5.12 -3.00 33.41
C LEU A 9 -6.40 -3.62 34.01
N PRO A 10 -7.39 -2.80 34.42
CA PRO A 10 -8.73 -3.25 34.75
C PRO A 10 -9.38 -4.02 33.59
N GLU A 11 -10.29 -4.96 33.89
CA GLU A 11 -10.95 -5.80 32.88
C GLU A 11 -11.68 -4.97 31.80
N GLU A 12 -12.33 -3.87 32.18
CA GLU A 12 -12.99 -3.00 31.20
C GLU A 12 -12.00 -2.38 30.21
N ALA A 13 -10.83 -1.95 30.70
CA ALA A 13 -9.80 -1.34 29.87
C ALA A 13 -9.16 -2.35 28.92
N GLN A 14 -9.02 -3.61 29.33
CA GLN A 14 -8.55 -4.69 28.46
C GLN A 14 -9.54 -4.95 27.33
N LYS A 15 -10.84 -4.95 27.64
CA LYS A 15 -11.90 -5.15 26.66
C LYS A 15 -11.94 -4.01 25.63
N GLU A 16 -11.86 -2.76 26.08
CA GLU A 16 -11.82 -1.59 25.20
C GLU A 16 -10.59 -1.61 24.28
N LEU A 17 -9.43 -2.06 24.80
CA LEU A 17 -8.22 -2.25 24.01
C LEU A 17 -8.41 -3.26 22.89
N ILE A 18 -9.06 -4.39 23.17
CA ILE A 18 -9.36 -5.43 22.19
C ILE A 18 -10.31 -4.88 21.12
N GLU A 19 -11.40 -4.22 21.51
CA GLU A 19 -12.36 -3.61 20.59
C GLU A 19 -11.71 -2.54 19.69
N PHE A 20 -10.81 -1.73 20.26
CA PHE A 20 -10.04 -0.75 19.50
C PHE A 20 -9.12 -1.42 18.47
N TYR A 21 -8.43 -2.50 18.85
CA TYR A 21 -7.59 -3.26 17.93
C TYR A 21 -8.42 -3.91 16.82
N GLU A 22 -9.56 -4.50 17.14
CA GLU A 22 -10.48 -5.06 16.16
C GLU A 22 -10.96 -3.99 15.18
N TYR A 23 -11.33 -2.79 15.66
CA TYR A 23 -11.68 -1.66 14.81
C TYR A 23 -10.53 -1.24 13.89
N LEU A 24 -9.30 -1.14 14.41
CA LEU A 24 -8.13 -0.81 13.60
C LEU A 24 -7.88 -1.87 12.52
N VAL A 25 -7.97 -3.15 12.89
CA VAL A 25 -7.85 -4.25 11.96
C VAL A 25 -8.93 -4.13 10.90
N GLU A 26 -10.21 -3.98 11.25
CA GLU A 26 -11.27 -3.88 10.26
C GLU A 26 -11.10 -2.66 9.31
N LYS A 27 -10.78 -1.49 9.88
CA LYS A 27 -10.63 -0.24 9.15
C LYS A 27 -9.44 -0.25 8.20
N TYR A 28 -8.32 -0.83 8.62
CA TYR A 28 -7.06 -0.75 7.89
C TYR A 28 -6.67 -2.03 7.15
N LYS A 29 -7.24 -3.20 7.48
CA LYS A 29 -7.04 -4.46 6.73
C LYS A 29 -7.59 -4.37 5.31
N ARG A 30 -8.53 -3.46 5.05
CA ARG A 30 -9.02 -3.14 3.68
C ARG A 30 -8.03 -2.33 2.82
N LYS A 31 -6.88 -1.89 3.35
CA LYS A 31 -5.83 -1.23 2.53
C LYS A 31 -5.24 -2.13 1.43
N GLY A 32 -5.49 -3.43 1.46
CA GLY A 32 -5.13 -4.37 0.39
C GLY A 32 -6.20 -4.53 -0.71
N GLN A 33 -7.40 -3.97 -0.54
CA GLN A 33 -8.45 -3.99 -1.55
C GLN A 33 -8.45 -2.64 -2.27
N ILE A 34 -7.54 -2.50 -3.25
CA ILE A 34 -7.71 -1.47 -4.27
C ILE A 34 -8.98 -1.84 -5.02
N ASN A 35 -10.12 -1.25 -4.64
CA ASN A 35 -11.37 -1.38 -5.39
C ASN A 35 -11.09 -1.09 -6.87
N GLU A 36 -11.74 -1.79 -7.81
CA GLU A 36 -11.53 -1.59 -9.25
C GLU A 36 -11.62 -0.12 -9.69
N TYR A 37 -12.42 0.67 -8.97
CA TYR A 37 -12.53 2.12 -9.16
C TYR A 37 -11.23 2.87 -8.86
N ASN A 38 -10.51 2.49 -7.79
CA ASN A 38 -9.24 3.08 -7.41
C ASN A 38 -8.12 2.71 -8.39
N THR A 39 -8.11 1.48 -8.92
CA THR A 39 -7.15 1.07 -9.96
C THR A 39 -7.33 1.89 -11.23
N LYS A 40 -8.57 2.10 -11.70
CA LYS A 40 -8.84 2.93 -12.88
C LYS A 40 -8.42 4.40 -12.71
N ILE A 41 -8.59 4.95 -11.51
CA ILE A 41 -8.12 6.32 -11.20
C ILE A 41 -6.59 6.37 -11.20
N ILE A 42 -5.93 5.39 -10.59
CA ILE A 42 -4.47 5.30 -10.54
C ILE A 42 -3.89 5.14 -11.95
N GLU A 43 -4.48 4.30 -12.79
CA GLU A 43 -4.09 4.12 -14.21
C GLU A 43 -4.23 5.41 -15.04
N LYS A 44 -5.22 6.26 -14.72
CA LYS A 44 -5.40 7.55 -15.39
C LYS A 44 -4.38 8.60 -14.93
N LEU A 45 -4.00 8.57 -13.65
CA LEU A 45 -3.10 9.55 -13.04
C LEU A 45 -1.62 9.23 -13.27
N LEU A 46 -1.27 7.94 -13.28
CA LEU A 46 0.12 7.52 -13.47
C LEU A 46 0.51 7.55 -14.95
N PRO A 47 1.73 7.99 -15.29
CA PRO A 47 2.28 7.81 -16.62
C PRO A 47 2.29 6.34 -17.01
N LYS A 48 1.96 6.04 -18.28
CA LYS A 48 2.02 4.67 -18.80
C LYS A 48 3.44 4.15 -18.70
N SER A 49 3.58 2.88 -18.30
CA SER A 49 4.86 2.18 -18.40
C SER A 49 5.33 2.24 -19.85
N VAL A 50 6.53 2.79 -20.06
CA VAL A 50 7.16 2.77 -21.37
C VAL A 50 7.72 1.38 -21.62
N GLY A 51 7.60 0.90 -22.86
CA GLY A 51 8.25 -0.34 -23.26
C GLY A 51 9.76 -0.25 -23.10
N SER A 52 10.45 -1.39 -23.17
CA SER A 52 11.91 -1.43 -23.24
C SER A 52 12.40 -0.56 -24.39
N PHE A 53 13.11 0.51 -24.04
CA PHE A 53 13.71 1.42 -25.01
C PHE A 53 15.14 0.97 -25.28
N GLU A 54 15.43 0.67 -26.55
CA GLU A 54 16.80 0.52 -27.02
C GLU A 54 17.26 1.87 -27.59
N PRO A 55 18.35 2.47 -27.06
CA PRO A 55 18.89 3.70 -27.60
C PRO A 55 19.21 3.57 -29.08
N ILE A 56 18.73 4.53 -29.87
CA ILE A 56 19.00 4.57 -31.31
C ILE A 56 20.50 4.70 -31.52
N LYS A 57 21.07 3.80 -32.32
CA LYS A 57 22.50 3.84 -32.66
C LYS A 57 22.79 4.96 -33.64
N ARG A 58 23.94 5.60 -33.48
CA ARG A 58 24.33 6.76 -34.30
C ARG A 58 24.56 6.35 -35.76
N GLU A 59 25.04 5.13 -35.95
CA GLU A 59 25.31 4.53 -37.26
C GLU A 59 24.03 4.38 -38.09
N ASP A 60 22.88 4.12 -37.44
CA ASP A 60 21.58 3.98 -38.12
C ASP A 60 20.98 5.34 -38.52
N LEU A 61 21.37 6.43 -37.84
CA LEU A 61 20.90 7.79 -38.10
C LEU A 61 21.72 8.53 -39.17
N TYR A 62 23.03 8.24 -39.23
CA TYR A 62 23.99 8.96 -40.08
C TYR A 62 24.75 8.04 -41.04
N GLY A 63 24.34 6.77 -41.17
CA GLY A 63 24.88 5.84 -42.14
C GLY A 63 24.69 6.37 -43.56
N ARG A 64 25.80 6.72 -44.20
CA ARG A 64 25.89 6.90 -45.66
C ARG A 64 25.94 5.56 -46.35
#